data_AF-A0A357F4I6-F1
#
_entry.id   AF-A0A357F4I6-F1
#
_cell.length_a   1.000
_cell.length_b   1.000
_cell.length_c   1.000
_cell.angle_alpha   90.00
_cell.angle_beta   90.00
_cell.angle_gamma   90.00
#
_symmetry.space_group_name_H-M   'P 1'
#
loop_
_entity.id
_entity.type
_entity.pdbx_description
1 polymer ?
#
loop_
_entity_poly.entity_id
_entity_poly.type
_entity_poly.pdbx_seq_one_letter_code
_entity_poly.pdbx_strand_id
1 'polypeptide(L)'
;EDENGKRAVLANDVVFVLIGSDADLTMLRNLGVQTVPGKYGEVPVYDPKTFETNVSGIYVAGHFTNERHIKGAINAPKIIIPILKKKLASKLGRTQSE
;
A
#
# COMPACT_ATOMS: atom_id res chain seq x y z
N GLU A 1 -8.88 -5.91 -31.02
CA GLU A 1 -8.75 -6.72 -32.25
C GLU A 1 -9.81 -7.80 -32.20
N ASP A 2 -10.23 -8.35 -33.33
CA ASP A 2 -11.05 -9.57 -33.37
C ASP A 2 -10.21 -10.81 -33.01
N GLU A 3 -10.85 -11.97 -32.99
CA GLU A 3 -10.18 -13.27 -32.75
C GLU A 3 -9.06 -13.60 -33.75
N ASN A 4 -8.93 -12.83 -34.83
CA ASN A 4 -7.91 -12.98 -35.88
C ASN A 4 -6.85 -11.88 -35.84
N GLY A 5 -6.81 -11.07 -34.78
CA GLY A 5 -5.82 -9.99 -34.62
C GLY A 5 -6.07 -8.77 -35.53
N LYS A 6 -7.26 -8.66 -36.15
CA LYS A 6 -7.60 -7.50 -36.99
C LYS A 6 -8.26 -6.41 -36.17
N ARG A 7 -8.03 -5.16 -36.53
CA ARG A 7 -8.72 -4.02 -35.91
C ARG A 7 -10.24 -4.19 -36.10
N ALA A 8 -10.97 -4.17 -35.00
CA ALA A 8 -12.41 -4.33 -34.97
C ALA A 8 -13.08 -3.10 -34.35
N VAL A 9 -14.30 -2.82 -34.76
CA VAL A 9 -15.16 -1.76 -34.21
C VAL A 9 -16.41 -2.43 -33.64
N LEU A 10 -16.73 -2.13 -32.39
CA LEU A 10 -17.91 -2.65 -31.70
C LEU A 10 -18.82 -1.47 -31.33
N ALA A 11 -20.06 -1.47 -31.84
CA ALA A 11 -21.04 -0.44 -31.51
C ALA A 11 -21.47 -0.58 -30.04
N ASN A 12 -21.42 0.52 -29.29
CA ASN A 12 -21.84 0.59 -27.89
C ASN A 12 -22.37 1.99 -27.58
N ASP A 13 -23.39 2.08 -26.73
CA ASP A 13 -23.91 3.36 -26.23
C ASP A 13 -23.06 3.93 -25.09
N VAL A 14 -22.48 3.05 -24.26
CA VAL A 14 -21.66 3.40 -23.09
C VAL A 14 -20.51 2.41 -22.96
N VAL A 15 -19.34 2.90 -22.52
CA VAL A 15 -18.14 2.09 -22.25
C VAL A 15 -17.67 2.34 -20.82
N PHE A 16 -17.46 1.26 -20.06
CA PHE A 16 -16.84 1.29 -18.73
C PHE A 16 -15.43 0.73 -18.79
N VAL A 17 -14.44 1.54 -18.42
CA VAL A 17 -13.04 1.11 -18.36
C VAL A 17 -12.74 0.58 -16.95
N LEU A 18 -12.66 -0.75 -16.81
CA LEU A 18 -12.50 -1.46 -15.52
C LEU A 18 -11.12 -2.13 -15.39
N ILE A 19 -10.06 -1.47 -15.86
CA ILE A 19 -8.68 -2.00 -15.83
C ILE A 19 -7.95 -1.79 -14.49
N GLY A 20 -8.61 -1.16 -13.52
CA GLY A 20 -8.04 -0.81 -12.22
C GLY A 20 -7.40 0.58 -12.20
N SER A 21 -6.58 0.83 -11.18
CA SER A 21 -5.88 2.10 -10.96
C SER A 21 -4.49 1.87 -10.38
N ASP A 22 -3.52 2.66 -10.80
CA ASP A 22 -2.21 2.70 -10.14
C ASP A 22 -2.25 3.58 -8.89
N ALA A 23 -1.49 3.18 -7.87
CA ALA A 23 -1.35 3.98 -6.66
C ALA A 23 -0.41 5.16 -6.91
N ASP A 24 -0.82 6.36 -6.53
CA ASP A 24 0.10 7.50 -6.48
C ASP A 24 0.97 7.43 -5.21
N LEU A 25 2.25 7.14 -5.41
CA LEU A 25 3.25 7.04 -4.32
C LEU A 25 4.11 8.30 -4.18
N THR A 26 3.73 9.42 -4.81
CA THR A 26 4.54 10.65 -4.83
C THR A 26 4.82 11.17 -3.43
N MET A 27 3.83 11.16 -2.53
CA MET A 27 4.04 11.55 -1.13
C MET A 27 5.09 10.66 -0.43
N LEU A 28 5.03 9.34 -0.62
CA LEU A 28 5.96 8.40 0.00
C LEU A 28 7.39 8.63 -0.50
N ARG A 29 7.56 8.80 -1.83
CA ARG A 29 8.85 9.12 -2.45
C ARG A 29 9.42 10.44 -1.92
N ASN A 30 8.59 11.47 -1.78
CA ASN A 30 9.00 12.75 -1.22
C ASN A 30 9.43 12.67 0.25
N LEU A 31 8.90 11.69 1.00
CA LEU A 31 9.31 11.39 2.38
C LEU A 31 10.59 10.51 2.45
N GLY A 32 11.16 10.11 1.31
CA GLY A 32 12.35 9.26 1.23
C GLY A 32 12.06 7.75 1.29
N VAL A 33 10.79 7.34 1.19
CA VAL A 33 10.42 5.92 1.15
C VAL A 33 10.84 5.33 -0.19
N GLN A 34 11.60 4.24 -0.15
CA GLN A 34 12.01 3.51 -1.34
C GLN A 34 10.85 2.67 -1.87
N THR A 35 10.77 2.52 -3.19
CA THR A 35 9.82 1.65 -3.87
C THR A 35 10.55 0.58 -4.68
N VAL A 36 9.87 -0.54 -4.90
CA VAL A 36 10.32 -1.63 -5.78
C VAL A 36 9.21 -2.04 -6.75
N PRO A 37 9.56 -2.54 -7.94
CA PRO A 37 8.58 -3.14 -8.83
C PRO A 37 7.89 -4.33 -8.16
N GLY A 38 6.56 -4.30 -8.09
CA GLY A 38 5.73 -5.40 -7.64
C GLY A 38 4.93 -6.02 -8.80
N LYS A 39 4.09 -7.00 -8.47
CA LYS A 39 3.26 -7.72 -9.45
C LYS A 39 2.28 -6.83 -10.24
N TYR A 40 1.81 -5.74 -9.62
CA TYR A 40 0.83 -4.84 -10.21
C TYR A 40 1.20 -3.39 -9.88
N GLY A 41 2.39 -2.98 -10.32
CA GLY A 41 2.93 -1.64 -10.07
C GLY A 41 3.92 -1.57 -8.90
N GLU A 42 4.37 -0.36 -8.60
CA GLU A 42 5.32 -0.10 -7.53
C GLU A 42 4.73 -0.34 -6.14
N VAL A 43 5.58 -0.79 -5.21
CA VAL A 43 5.23 -1.07 -3.83
C VAL A 43 6.31 -0.45 -2.93
N PRO A 44 5.96 0.21 -1.81
CA PRO A 44 6.97 0.68 -0.86
C PRO A 44 7.78 -0.48 -0.29
N VAL A 45 9.04 -0.24 0.03
CA VAL A 45 9.89 -1.16 0.78
C VAL A 45 9.56 -1.02 2.28
N TYR A 46 9.16 -2.11 2.91
CA TYR A 46 8.83 -2.16 4.33
C TYR A 46 9.09 -3.55 4.92
N ASP A 47 9.26 -3.61 6.24
CA ASP A 47 9.37 -4.86 6.99
C ASP A 47 7.99 -5.56 7.06
N PRO A 48 7.83 -6.79 6.53
CA PRO A 48 6.54 -7.48 6.51
C PRO A 48 5.98 -7.83 7.90
N LYS A 49 6.81 -7.82 8.95
CA LYS A 49 6.37 -8.12 10.33
C LYS A 49 5.90 -6.88 11.09
N THR A 50 6.43 -5.71 10.76
CA THR A 50 6.16 -4.46 11.51
C THR A 50 5.46 -3.40 10.67
N PHE A 51 5.49 -3.55 9.35
CA PHE A 51 5.03 -2.60 8.34
C PHE A 51 5.76 -1.24 8.37
N GLU A 52 6.91 -1.15 9.05
CA GLU A 52 7.76 0.04 9.02
C GLU A 52 8.54 0.10 7.71
N THR A 53 8.59 1.27 7.08
CA THR A 53 9.38 1.49 5.86
C THR A 53 10.87 1.66 6.17
N ASN A 54 11.68 1.88 5.14
CA ASN A 54 13.08 2.30 5.32
C ASN A 54 13.22 3.66 6.02
N VAL A 55 12.15 4.47 6.11
CA VAL A 55 12.13 5.73 6.83
C VAL A 55 11.48 5.51 8.19
N SER A 56 12.26 5.68 9.27
CA SER A 56 11.78 5.38 10.62
C SER A 56 10.59 6.26 11.00
N GLY A 57 9.59 5.66 11.62
CA GLY A 57 8.34 6.32 12.00
C GLY A 57 7.29 6.39 10.88
N ILE A 58 7.62 5.96 9.66
CA ILE A 58 6.66 5.80 8.57
C ILE A 58 6.26 4.34 8.44
N TYR A 59 4.97 4.08 8.60
CA TYR A 59 4.35 2.76 8.48
C TYR A 59 3.34 2.76 7.34
N VAL A 60 3.19 1.64 6.65
CA VAL A 60 2.30 1.51 5.49
C VAL A 60 1.29 0.39 5.67
N ALA A 61 0.06 0.60 5.20
CA ALA A 61 -0.99 -0.41 5.21
C ALA A 61 -1.94 -0.19 4.02
N GLY A 62 -2.59 -1.27 3.56
CA GLY A 62 -3.63 -1.22 2.54
C GLY A 62 -3.16 -1.56 1.13
N HIS A 63 -3.97 -1.17 0.14
CA HIS A 63 -3.93 -1.72 -1.22
C HIS A 63 -2.62 -1.48 -1.99
N PHE A 64 -1.90 -0.40 -1.66
CA PHE A 64 -0.61 -0.06 -2.29
C PHE A 64 0.58 -0.81 -1.67
N THR A 65 0.34 -1.67 -0.68
CA THR A 65 1.33 -2.58 -0.10
C THR A 65 1.20 -3.98 -0.71
N ASN A 66 1.91 -4.98 -0.18
CA ASN A 66 1.68 -6.37 -0.56
C ASN A 66 0.37 -6.95 0.01
N GLU A 67 -0.27 -6.27 0.96
CA GLU A 67 -1.56 -6.63 1.57
C GLU A 67 -2.75 -6.03 0.80
N ARG A 68 -2.92 -6.47 -0.45
CA ARG A 68 -3.81 -5.81 -1.44
C ARG A 68 -5.31 -5.97 -1.20
N HIS A 69 -5.71 -6.99 -0.44
CA HIS A 69 -7.13 -7.26 -0.19
C HIS A 69 -7.59 -6.66 1.14
N ILE A 70 -8.91 -6.51 1.28
CA ILE A 70 -9.54 -5.92 2.47
C ILE A 70 -9.07 -6.59 3.78
N LYS A 71 -8.88 -7.92 3.78
CA LYS A 71 -8.36 -8.67 4.92
C LYS A 71 -6.96 -8.19 5.33
N GLY A 72 -6.07 -8.03 4.36
CA GLY A 72 -4.71 -7.55 4.58
C GLY A 72 -4.67 -6.11 5.07
N ALA A 73 -5.48 -5.25 4.44
CA ALA A 73 -5.65 -3.85 4.83
C ALA A 73 -6.16 -3.67 6.26
N ILE A 74 -6.98 -4.60 6.76
CA ILE A 74 -7.47 -4.62 8.16
C ILE A 74 -6.44 -5.22 9.12
N ASN A 75 -5.70 -6.23 8.70
CA ASN A 75 -4.74 -6.93 9.57
C ASN A 75 -3.47 -6.11 9.82
N ALA A 76 -2.97 -5.38 8.81
CA ALA A 76 -1.76 -4.56 8.97
C ALA A 76 -1.87 -3.52 10.10
N PRO A 77 -2.96 -2.71 10.21
CA PRO A 77 -3.15 -1.80 11.33
C PRO A 77 -3.18 -2.46 12.71
N LYS A 78 -3.70 -3.70 12.83
CA LYS A 78 -3.71 -4.44 14.10
C LYS A 78 -2.30 -4.74 14.61
N ILE A 79 -1.32 -4.82 13.71
CA ILE A 79 0.09 -4.99 14.02
C ILE A 79 0.76 -3.63 14.27
N ILE A 80 0.49 -2.64 13.42
CA ILE A 80 1.11 -1.31 13.48
C ILE A 80 0.73 -0.55 14.76
N ILE A 81 -0.55 -0.55 15.16
CA ILE A 81 -1.06 0.30 16.25
C ILE A 81 -0.38 -0.01 17.60
N PRO A 82 -0.23 -1.27 18.05
CA PRO A 82 0.51 -1.59 19.27
C PRO A 82 1.97 -1.13 19.24
N ILE A 83 2.65 -1.25 18.09
CA ILE A 83 4.03 -0.82 17.89
C ILE A 83 4.12 0.71 18.05
N LEU A 84 3.23 1.45 17.37
CA LEU A 84 3.13 2.90 17.49
C LEU A 84 2.84 3.34 18.93
N LYS A 85 1.88 2.70 19.61
CA LYS A 85 1.57 2.98 21.02
C LYS A 85 2.81 2.85 21.89
N LYS A 86 3.57 1.76 21.74
CA LYS A 86 4.80 1.52 22.50
C LYS A 86 5.88 2.56 22.20
N LYS A 87 6.14 2.85 20.91
CA LYS A 87 7.13 3.86 20.49
C LYS A 87 6.77 5.28 20.94
N LEU A 88 5.50 5.66 20.89
CA LEU A 88 5.04 6.97 21.35
C LEU A 88 5.11 7.09 22.87
N ALA A 89 4.72 6.05 23.61
CA ALA A 89 4.83 6.04 25.07
C ALA A 89 6.29 6.16 25.53
N SER A 90 7.21 5.43 24.91
CA SER A 90 8.65 5.54 25.22
C SER A 90 9.20 6.92 24.89
N LYS A 91 8.77 7.54 23.79
CA LYS A 91 9.20 8.88 23.40
C LYS A 91 8.67 9.99 24.33
N LEU A 92 7.50 9.77 24.93
CA LEU A 92 6.86 10.71 25.86
C LEU A 92 7.27 10.51 27.33
N GLY A 93 8.20 9.60 27.63
CA GLY A 93 8.60 9.29 29.00
C GLY A 93 7.48 8.69 29.87
N ARG A 94 6.41 8.19 29.25
CA ARG A 94 5.30 7.53 29.94
C ARG A 94 5.61 6.05 30.07
N THR A 95 6.24 5.66 31.17
CA THR A 95 6.40 4.25 31.53
C THR A 95 4.99 3.65 31.72
N GLN A 96 4.71 2.52 31.06
CA GLN A 96 3.42 1.83 31.20
C GLN A 96 3.27 1.36 32.65
N SER A 97 2.32 1.95 33.39
CA SER A 97 1.70 1.29 34.53
C SER A 97 0.80 0.17 34.00
N GLU A 98 0.99 -1.03 34.56
CA GLU A 98 0.33 -2.29 34.21
C GLU A 98 -1.20 -2.20 34.10
#